data_AF-A0A414SKM6-F1
#
_entry.id   AF-A0A414SKM6-F1
#
_cell.length_a   1.000
_cell.length_b   1.000
_cell.length_c   1.000
_cell.angle_alpha   90.00
_cell.angle_beta   90.00
_cell.angle_gamma   90.00
#
_symmetry.space_group_name_H-M   'P 1'
#
loop_
_entity.id
_entity.type
_entity.pdbx_description
1 polymer ?
#
loop_
_entity_poly.entity_id
_entity_poly.type
_entity_poly.pdbx_seq_one_letter_code
_entity_poly.pdbx_strand_id
1 'polypeptide(L)'
;MRSGWDLGDFEITRREVLASVSIIAIMLLIGSLLSAKISNWQMDRNEKYNKAVKIENNTDLFQYGMDTNVGNAFVYGKLKAIDTVTYPEIGGEYMYVKKVKEKYTKHTRRVAHRSGGYTYYTTETYWTWDYAGSEDIEGKEISFCGIKFPIKKIDYPIPDYIETIKESYYVRYKYYGTATEYTGTVFTALKDKTIEDGSSFYEDSKIPEVIDRLESGIWNVVFWIFWILLTGFAVFGFYYLDNEWLE
;
A
#
# COMPACT_ATOMS: atom_id res chain seq x y z
N MET A 1 4.82 9.85 -58.43
CA MET A 1 5.51 10.54 -57.32
C MET A 1 5.43 9.66 -56.08
N ARG A 2 6.45 8.83 -55.87
CA ARG A 2 6.67 8.08 -54.62
C ARG A 2 7.42 9.02 -53.67
N SER A 3 6.82 9.33 -52.54
CA SER A 3 7.49 9.99 -51.43
C SER A 3 7.60 8.91 -50.35
N GLY A 4 8.81 8.37 -50.22
CA GLY A 4 9.27 7.51 -49.14
C GLY A 4 10.30 8.30 -48.34
N TRP A 5 10.30 8.11 -47.02
CA TRP A 5 11.22 8.78 -46.10
C TRP A 5 12.42 7.86 -45.91
N ASP A 6 13.61 8.31 -46.27
CA ASP A 6 14.83 7.51 -46.25
C ASP A 6 15.53 7.64 -44.88
N LEU A 7 15.57 6.53 -44.15
CA LEU A 7 16.29 6.37 -42.89
C LEU A 7 17.20 5.13 -42.99
N GLY A 8 18.09 5.09 -44.00
CA GLY A 8 19.26 4.19 -44.05
C GLY A 8 18.94 2.69 -44.16
N ASP A 9 19.24 2.10 -45.32
CA ASP A 9 19.17 0.67 -45.67
C ASP A 9 17.88 -0.10 -45.33
N PHE A 10 16.81 0.56 -44.91
CA PHE A 10 15.49 -0.02 -44.66
C PHE A 10 14.41 0.83 -45.35
N GLU A 11 14.05 0.48 -46.60
CA GLU A 11 13.02 1.21 -47.35
C GLU A 11 11.62 0.69 -46.96
N ILE A 12 10.96 1.36 -46.01
CA ILE A 12 9.61 0.98 -45.58
C ILE A 12 8.60 1.32 -46.69
N THR A 13 7.94 0.31 -47.26
CA THR A 13 6.96 0.53 -48.32
C THR A 13 5.57 0.88 -47.78
N ARG A 14 4.75 1.60 -48.58
CA ARG A 14 3.36 1.96 -48.20
C ARG A 14 2.48 0.74 -47.86
N ARG A 15 2.81 -0.44 -48.40
CA ARG A 15 2.10 -1.70 -48.14
C ARG A 15 2.42 -2.25 -46.75
N GLU A 16 3.67 -2.17 -46.31
CA GLU A 16 4.06 -2.60 -44.97
C GLU A 16 3.50 -1.67 -43.88
N VAL A 17 3.39 -0.37 -44.16
CA VAL A 17 2.68 0.57 -43.27
C VAL A 17 1.20 0.20 -43.13
N LEU A 18 0.55 -0.22 -44.21
CA LEU A 18 -0.86 -0.64 -44.17
C LEU A 18 -1.02 -1.96 -43.39
N ALA A 19 -0.08 -2.90 -43.55
CA ALA A 19 -0.07 -4.15 -42.81
C ALA A 19 0.20 -3.95 -41.31
N SER A 20 1.13 -3.04 -40.95
CA SER A 20 1.42 -2.74 -39.54
C SER A 20 0.24 -2.07 -38.83
N VAL A 21 -0.47 -1.15 -39.49
CA VAL A 21 -1.75 -0.58 -38.98
C VAL A 21 -2.80 -1.67 -38.76
N SER A 22 -2.89 -2.65 -39.66
CA SER A 22 -3.83 -3.77 -39.55
C SER A 22 -3.47 -4.71 -38.37
N ILE A 23 -2.18 -5.01 -38.19
CA ILE A 23 -1.66 -5.79 -37.06
C ILE A 23 -1.97 -5.08 -35.75
N ILE A 24 -1.69 -3.78 -35.65
CA ILE A 24 -1.99 -2.97 -34.47
C ILE A 24 -3.49 -2.98 -34.17
N ALA A 25 -4.34 -2.81 -35.17
CA ALA A 25 -5.80 -2.85 -34.99
C ALA A 25 -6.28 -4.19 -34.42
N ILE A 26 -5.79 -5.32 -34.95
CA ILE A 26 -6.12 -6.65 -34.46
C ILE A 26 -5.60 -6.85 -33.03
N MET A 27 -4.37 -6.42 -32.75
CA MET A 27 -3.77 -6.50 -31.41
C MET A 27 -4.53 -5.65 -30.39
N LEU A 28 -5.03 -4.48 -30.76
CA LEU A 28 -5.87 -3.65 -29.90
C LEU A 28 -7.23 -4.32 -29.61
N LEU A 29 -7.85 -4.93 -30.61
CA LEU A 29 -9.10 -5.68 -30.42
C LEU A 29 -8.90 -6.85 -29.46
N ILE A 30 -7.89 -7.69 -29.68
CA ILE A 30 -7.57 -8.81 -28.80
C ILE A 30 -7.20 -8.30 -27.39
N GLY A 31 -6.38 -7.25 -27.32
CA GLY A 31 -5.97 -6.61 -26.07
C GLY A 31 -7.17 -6.13 -25.27
N SER A 32 -8.17 -5.53 -25.92
CA SER A 32 -9.39 -5.07 -25.25
C SER A 32 -10.20 -6.22 -24.63
N LEU A 33 -10.31 -7.37 -25.34
CA LEU A 33 -11.02 -8.55 -24.84
C LEU A 33 -10.32 -9.17 -23.63
N LEU A 34 -8.98 -9.23 -23.66
CA LEU A 34 -8.17 -9.73 -22.54
C LEU A 34 -8.22 -8.76 -21.35
N SER A 35 -8.09 -7.45 -21.60
CA SER A 35 -8.21 -6.42 -20.56
C SER A 35 -9.60 -6.45 -19.90
N ALA A 36 -10.67 -6.69 -20.67
CA ALA A 36 -12.01 -6.84 -20.11
C ALA A 36 -12.11 -8.04 -19.15
N LYS A 37 -11.47 -9.18 -19.49
CA LYS A 37 -11.40 -10.33 -18.57
C LYS A 37 -10.61 -10.02 -17.30
N ILE A 38 -9.49 -9.31 -17.41
CA ILE A 38 -8.69 -8.90 -16.24
C ILE A 38 -9.50 -7.95 -15.36
N SER A 39 -10.18 -6.98 -15.96
CA SER A 39 -11.08 -6.06 -15.26
C SER A 39 -12.21 -6.79 -14.54
N ASN A 40 -12.85 -7.77 -15.19
CA ASN A 40 -13.90 -8.57 -14.55
C ASN A 40 -13.35 -9.36 -13.37
N TRP A 41 -12.18 -9.99 -13.52
CA TRP A 41 -11.54 -10.69 -12.41
C TRP A 41 -11.20 -9.76 -11.23
N GLN A 42 -10.74 -8.54 -11.51
CA GLN A 42 -10.55 -7.52 -10.48
C GLN A 42 -11.87 -7.11 -9.82
N MET A 43 -12.93 -6.90 -10.60
CA MET A 43 -14.26 -6.57 -10.08
C MET A 43 -14.81 -7.68 -9.18
N ASP A 44 -14.65 -8.95 -9.56
CA ASP A 44 -15.06 -10.10 -8.74
C ASP A 44 -14.29 -10.13 -7.42
N ARG A 45 -12.98 -9.86 -7.46
CA ARG A 45 -12.14 -9.73 -6.24
C ARG A 45 -12.56 -8.57 -5.35
N ASN A 46 -13.00 -7.47 -5.95
CA ASN A 46 -13.45 -6.26 -5.28
C ASN A 46 -14.96 -6.26 -4.98
N GLU A 47 -15.67 -7.34 -5.30
CA GLU A 47 -17.13 -7.43 -5.14
C GLU A 47 -17.56 -7.16 -3.69
N LYS A 48 -16.76 -7.62 -2.73
CA LYS A 48 -16.99 -7.38 -1.30
C LYS A 48 -16.93 -5.90 -0.91
N TYR A 49 -16.14 -5.08 -1.61
CA TYR A 49 -16.05 -3.64 -1.37
C TYR A 49 -17.20 -2.90 -2.05
N ASN A 50 -17.51 -3.30 -3.29
CA ASN A 50 -18.60 -2.72 -4.07
C ASN A 50 -19.99 -2.95 -3.44
N LYS A 51 -20.20 -4.11 -2.82
CA LYS A 51 -21.44 -4.46 -2.13
C LYS A 51 -21.49 -4.02 -0.66
N ALA A 52 -20.39 -3.51 -0.12
CA ALA A 52 -20.34 -3.13 1.29
C ALA A 52 -21.27 -1.93 1.57
N VAL A 53 -21.94 -1.97 2.72
CA VAL A 53 -22.74 -0.85 3.21
C VAL A 53 -21.81 0.33 3.52
N LYS A 54 -22.23 1.56 3.19
CA LYS A 54 -21.45 2.78 3.45
C LYS A 54 -22.16 3.58 4.54
N ILE A 55 -21.52 3.75 5.68
CA ILE A 55 -22.07 4.45 6.86
C ILE A 55 -21.20 5.67 7.15
N GLU A 56 -21.75 6.86 6.94
CA GLU A 56 -21.04 8.12 7.17
C GLU A 56 -21.41 8.73 8.52
N ASN A 57 -20.56 8.51 9.52
CA ASN A 57 -20.63 9.11 10.86
C ASN A 57 -22.04 9.09 11.48
N ASN A 58 -22.72 7.95 11.35
CA ASN A 58 -24.08 7.75 11.84
C ASN A 58 -24.12 6.54 12.78
N THR A 59 -24.16 6.84 14.08
CA THR A 59 -24.19 5.83 15.16
C THR A 59 -25.40 4.91 15.06
N ASP A 60 -26.58 5.44 14.73
CA ASP A 60 -27.82 4.66 14.67
C ASP A 60 -27.78 3.65 13.52
N LEU A 61 -27.31 4.07 12.35
CA LEU A 61 -27.11 3.18 11.20
C LEU A 61 -26.02 2.14 11.46
N PHE A 62 -24.95 2.53 12.16
CA PHE A 62 -23.87 1.62 12.52
C PHE A 62 -24.35 0.53 13.49
N GLN A 63 -25.08 0.92 14.55
CA GLN A 63 -25.68 0.00 15.50
C GLN A 63 -26.71 -0.91 14.82
N TYR A 64 -27.61 -0.33 14.03
CA TYR A 64 -28.60 -1.09 13.26
C TYR A 64 -27.94 -2.10 12.31
N GLY A 65 -26.83 -1.73 11.66
CA GLY A 65 -26.07 -2.62 10.79
C GLY A 65 -25.51 -3.84 11.53
N MET A 66 -25.00 -3.65 12.74
CA MET A 66 -24.53 -4.75 13.59
C MET A 66 -25.67 -5.62 14.11
N ASP A 67 -26.81 -5.02 14.45
CA ASP A 67 -27.98 -5.73 14.98
C ASP A 67 -28.69 -6.58 13.91
N THR A 68 -28.63 -6.16 12.64
CA THR A 68 -29.27 -6.82 11.51
C THR A 68 -28.32 -7.67 10.65
N ASN A 69 -27.06 -7.78 11.05
CA ASN A 69 -26.02 -8.57 10.37
C ASN A 69 -25.88 -8.21 8.88
N VAL A 70 -25.76 -6.92 8.56
CA VAL A 70 -25.68 -6.45 7.15
C VAL A 70 -24.44 -6.93 6.39
N GLY A 71 -23.46 -7.51 7.09
CA GLY A 71 -22.23 -8.02 6.49
C GLY A 71 -21.18 -6.92 6.35
N ASN A 72 -20.45 -6.91 5.23
CA ASN A 72 -19.34 -5.97 5.04
C ASN A 72 -19.83 -4.52 5.01
N ALA A 73 -19.14 -3.63 5.72
CA ALA A 73 -19.42 -2.22 5.73
C ALA A 73 -18.14 -1.38 5.77
N PHE A 74 -18.19 -0.23 5.11
CA PHE A 74 -17.31 0.91 5.35
C PHE A 74 -18.00 1.86 6.30
N VAL A 75 -17.36 2.12 7.44
CA VAL A 75 -17.88 3.03 8.46
C VAL A 75 -16.89 4.15 8.65
N TYR A 76 -17.28 5.38 8.30
CA TYR A 76 -16.48 6.58 8.59
C TYR A 76 -16.93 7.18 9.91
N GLY A 77 -15.98 7.53 10.79
CA GLY A 77 -16.31 8.09 12.07
C GLY A 77 -15.10 8.43 12.92
N LYS A 78 -15.37 8.88 14.14
CA LYS A 78 -14.36 9.19 15.15
C LYS A 78 -14.02 7.95 15.95
N LEU A 79 -12.72 7.67 16.06
CA LEU A 79 -12.12 6.71 16.99
C LEU A 79 -11.60 7.48 18.20
N LYS A 80 -11.98 7.06 19.41
CA LYS A 80 -11.56 7.69 20.67
C LYS A 80 -11.12 6.64 21.68
N ALA A 81 -10.04 6.90 22.41
CA ALA A 81 -9.69 6.14 23.60
C ALA A 81 -10.71 6.41 24.70
N ILE A 82 -11.22 5.36 25.36
CA ILE A 82 -12.09 5.52 26.54
C ILE A 82 -11.24 5.55 27.80
N ASP A 83 -10.26 4.66 27.88
CA ASP A 83 -9.21 4.67 28.87
C ASP A 83 -7.87 4.99 28.22
N THR A 84 -7.03 5.70 28.97
CA THR A 84 -5.73 6.17 28.49
C THR A 84 -4.62 5.54 29.33
N VAL A 85 -3.47 5.35 28.70
CA VAL A 85 -2.28 4.76 29.31
C VAL A 85 -1.09 5.68 29.10
N THR A 86 -0.14 5.63 30.02
CA THR A 86 1.15 6.30 29.88
C THR A 86 2.21 5.70 30.81
N TYR A 87 3.47 5.92 30.48
CA TYR A 87 4.58 5.70 31.40
C TYR A 87 4.83 6.97 32.23
N PRO A 88 5.10 6.86 33.54
CA PRO A 88 5.33 8.01 34.42
C PRO A 88 6.40 8.98 33.91
N GLU A 89 7.42 8.47 33.22
CA GLU A 89 8.52 9.26 32.69
C GLU A 89 8.18 10.19 31.52
N ILE A 90 7.11 9.91 30.75
CA ILE A 90 6.70 10.73 29.60
C ILE A 90 5.39 11.52 29.87
N GLY A 91 4.58 11.08 30.83
CA GLY A 91 3.28 11.69 31.12
C GLY A 91 2.33 11.66 29.91
N GLY A 92 1.35 12.55 29.85
CA GLY A 92 0.38 12.59 28.75
C GLY A 92 -0.66 11.46 28.78
N GLU A 93 -1.52 11.44 27.77
CA GLU A 93 -2.62 10.48 27.62
C GLU A 93 -2.57 9.87 26.23
N TYR A 94 -2.53 8.53 26.18
CA TYR A 94 -2.40 7.79 24.92
C TYR A 94 -3.31 6.57 24.92
N MET A 95 -3.72 6.12 23.74
CA MET A 95 -4.44 4.84 23.57
C MET A 95 -3.48 3.64 23.70
N TYR A 96 -2.25 3.83 23.23
CA TYR A 96 -1.17 2.84 23.21
C TYR A 96 0.16 3.55 23.38
N VAL A 97 1.08 2.97 24.15
CA VAL A 97 2.45 3.47 24.28
C VAL A 97 3.45 2.33 24.19
N LYS A 98 4.44 2.49 23.31
CA LYS A 98 5.58 1.59 23.16
C LYS A 98 6.86 2.24 23.64
N LYS A 99 7.55 1.54 24.53
CA LYS A 99 8.88 1.87 25.06
C LYS A 99 9.91 0.95 24.43
N VAL A 100 10.83 1.51 23.66
CA VAL A 100 11.90 0.76 22.98
C VAL A 100 13.23 1.04 23.65
N LYS A 101 13.87 0.00 24.18
CA LYS A 101 15.21 0.06 24.75
C LYS A 101 16.25 -0.02 23.64
N GLU A 102 17.16 0.94 23.61
CA GLU A 102 18.33 0.93 22.73
C GLU A 102 19.62 0.96 23.54
N LYS A 103 20.62 0.18 23.09
CA LYS A 103 21.97 0.15 23.66
C LYS A 103 22.97 0.71 22.66
N TYR A 104 23.90 1.52 23.14
CA TYR A 104 24.98 2.02 22.30
C TYR A 104 26.08 0.98 22.21
N THR A 105 26.22 0.33 21.05
CA THR A 105 27.19 -0.74 20.86
C THR A 105 28.18 -0.44 19.75
N LYS A 106 29.36 -1.05 19.87
CA LYS A 106 30.48 -0.88 18.96
C LYS A 106 30.38 -1.92 17.86
N HIS A 107 30.44 -1.44 16.62
CA HIS A 107 30.48 -2.25 15.42
C HIS A 107 31.78 -2.04 14.65
N THR A 108 32.09 -2.98 13.77
CA THR A 108 33.22 -2.86 12.84
C THR A 108 32.76 -3.18 11.43
N ARG A 109 33.19 -2.38 10.45
CA ARG A 109 32.96 -2.65 9.02
C ARG A 109 34.28 -2.67 8.27
N ARG A 110 34.36 -3.47 7.19
CA ARG A 110 35.47 -3.41 6.24
C ARG A 110 35.13 -2.42 5.14
N VAL A 111 36.00 -1.44 4.92
CA VAL A 111 35.85 -0.44 3.87
C VAL A 111 36.93 -0.67 2.82
N ALA A 112 36.51 -0.73 1.56
CA ALA A 112 37.41 -0.86 0.43
C ALA A 112 37.89 0.53 -0.02
N HIS A 113 39.18 0.66 -0.21
CA HIS A 113 39.84 1.86 -0.71
C HIS A 113 40.55 1.54 -2.01
N ARG A 114 40.54 2.47 -2.95
CA ARG A 114 41.22 2.31 -4.24
C ARG A 114 42.35 3.32 -4.37
N SER A 115 43.55 2.84 -4.63
CA SER A 115 44.71 3.68 -4.91
C SER A 115 45.48 3.09 -6.09
N GLY A 116 45.63 3.89 -7.17
CA GLY A 116 46.45 3.53 -8.32
C GLY A 116 46.17 2.15 -8.94
N GLY A 117 44.89 1.77 -9.08
CA GLY A 117 44.49 0.47 -9.65
C GLY A 117 44.34 -0.69 -8.65
N TYR A 118 44.87 -0.56 -7.43
CA TYR A 118 44.77 -1.57 -6.38
C TYR A 118 43.63 -1.27 -5.40
N THR A 119 42.91 -2.32 -4.99
CA THR A 119 41.90 -2.25 -3.93
C THR A 119 42.48 -2.85 -2.65
N TYR A 120 42.47 -2.09 -1.56
CA TYR A 120 42.82 -2.57 -0.22
C TYR A 120 41.68 -2.31 0.76
N TYR A 121 41.68 -2.99 1.92
CA TYR A 121 40.60 -2.89 2.89
C TYR A 121 41.12 -2.38 4.23
N THR A 122 40.38 -1.47 4.86
CA THR A 122 40.59 -1.09 6.26
C THR A 122 39.42 -1.56 7.11
N THR A 123 39.67 -1.83 8.39
CA THR A 123 38.60 -2.07 9.37
C THR A 123 38.31 -0.77 10.09
N GLU A 124 37.10 -0.24 9.91
CA GLU A 124 36.61 0.93 10.62
C GLU A 124 35.74 0.51 11.78
N THR A 125 35.94 1.14 12.93
CA THR A 125 35.04 1.03 14.09
C THR A 125 34.02 2.16 14.03
N TYR A 126 32.74 1.83 14.24
CA TYR A 126 31.67 2.81 14.40
C TYR A 126 30.73 2.38 15.54
N TRP A 127 29.86 3.28 15.97
CA TRP A 127 28.94 3.02 17.07
C TRP A 127 27.52 3.37 16.67
N THR A 128 26.57 2.50 17.01
CA THR A 128 25.15 2.72 16.75
C THR A 128 24.33 2.43 17.99
N TRP A 129 23.13 3.00 18.02
CA TRP A 129 22.11 2.64 18.98
C TRP A 129 21.33 1.46 18.43
N ASP A 130 21.48 0.31 19.05
CA ASP A 130 20.89 -0.94 18.59
C ASP A 130 19.72 -1.33 19.50
N TYR A 131 18.69 -1.91 18.88
CA TYR A 131 17.53 -2.43 19.58
C TYR A 131 17.96 -3.48 20.61
N ALA A 132 17.48 -3.33 21.84
CA ALA A 132 17.79 -4.22 22.96
C ALA A 132 16.55 -4.74 23.70
N GLY A 133 15.34 -4.43 23.21
CA GLY A 133 14.07 -4.85 23.77
C GLY A 133 12.99 -3.80 23.62
N SER A 134 11.74 -4.20 23.82
CA SER A 134 10.60 -3.29 23.89
C SER A 134 9.55 -3.77 24.86
N GLU A 135 8.86 -2.82 25.46
CA GLU A 135 7.71 -3.00 26.33
C GLU A 135 6.59 -2.10 25.81
N ASP A 136 5.35 -2.51 25.98
CA ASP A 136 4.20 -1.74 25.55
C ASP A 136 3.04 -1.88 26.53
N ILE A 137 2.22 -0.84 26.56
CA ILE A 137 1.00 -0.74 27.34
C ILE A 137 -0.11 -0.22 26.43
N GLU A 138 -1.30 -0.77 26.58
CA GLU A 138 -2.47 -0.41 25.78
C GLU A 138 -3.69 -0.22 26.67
N GLY A 139 -4.57 0.69 26.26
CA GLY A 139 -5.91 0.82 26.83
C GLY A 139 -6.76 -0.43 26.56
N LYS A 140 -7.88 -0.55 27.23
CA LYS A 140 -8.78 -1.72 27.13
C LYS A 140 -9.94 -1.47 26.19
N GLU A 141 -10.44 -0.23 26.16
CA GLU A 141 -11.66 0.14 25.49
C GLU A 141 -11.48 1.39 24.61
N ILE A 142 -12.17 1.37 23.49
CA ILE A 142 -12.24 2.46 22.52
C ILE A 142 -13.71 2.74 22.20
N SER A 143 -14.00 3.96 21.76
CA SER A 143 -15.27 4.34 21.18
C SER A 143 -15.06 4.63 19.71
N PHE A 144 -15.76 3.91 18.84
CA PHE A 144 -15.76 4.19 17.40
C PHE A 144 -17.17 4.53 16.92
N CYS A 145 -17.31 5.67 16.26
CA CYS A 145 -18.59 6.22 15.81
C CYS A 145 -19.66 6.25 16.93
N GLY A 146 -19.23 6.55 18.17
CA GLY A 146 -20.08 6.63 19.35
C GLY A 146 -20.41 5.31 20.04
N ILE A 147 -19.91 4.17 19.53
CA ILE A 147 -20.15 2.84 20.10
C ILE A 147 -18.86 2.32 20.74
N LYS A 148 -18.98 1.71 21.93
CA LYS A 148 -17.85 1.17 22.68
C LYS A 148 -17.44 -0.21 22.19
N PHE A 149 -16.13 -0.43 22.08
CA PHE A 149 -15.54 -1.70 21.70
C PHE A 149 -14.30 -1.99 22.55
N PRO A 150 -13.95 -3.27 22.77
CA PRO A 150 -12.60 -3.63 23.19
C PRO A 150 -11.56 -3.13 22.18
N ILE A 151 -10.40 -2.65 22.65
CA ILE A 151 -9.35 -2.06 21.80
C ILE A 151 -8.96 -2.97 20.62
N LYS A 152 -8.89 -4.29 20.86
CA LYS A 152 -8.53 -5.31 19.86
C LYS A 152 -9.47 -5.42 18.66
N LYS A 153 -10.63 -4.77 18.71
CA LYS A 153 -11.60 -4.79 17.60
C LYS A 153 -11.11 -3.97 16.41
N ILE A 154 -10.36 -2.91 16.65
CA ILE A 154 -9.89 -2.00 15.60
C ILE A 154 -8.38 -1.88 15.73
N ASP A 155 -7.68 -2.12 14.62
CA ASP A 155 -6.24 -1.85 14.55
C ASP A 155 -6.04 -0.34 14.67
N TYR A 156 -5.45 0.10 15.78
CA TYR A 156 -5.20 1.52 16.02
C TYR A 156 -4.06 2.06 15.15
N PRO A 157 -4.03 3.39 14.90
CA PRO A 157 -2.97 4.02 14.13
C PRO A 157 -1.56 3.71 14.64
N ILE A 158 -0.60 3.75 13.71
CA ILE A 158 0.81 3.52 14.01
C ILE A 158 1.26 4.56 15.05
N PRO A 159 1.94 4.15 16.13
CA PRO A 159 2.35 5.07 17.18
C PRO A 159 3.44 6.04 16.69
N ASP A 160 3.24 7.32 16.98
CA ASP A 160 4.17 8.39 16.63
C ASP A 160 5.29 8.52 17.66
N TYR A 161 6.45 9.00 17.22
CA TYR A 161 7.55 9.30 18.14
C TYR A 161 7.15 10.42 19.11
N ILE A 162 7.30 10.15 20.41
CA ILE A 162 7.09 11.12 21.48
C ILE A 162 8.44 11.75 21.84
N GLU A 163 9.31 10.95 22.45
CA GLU A 163 10.59 11.43 22.96
C GLU A 163 11.61 10.31 23.18
N THR A 164 12.84 10.69 23.50
CA THR A 164 13.93 9.78 23.85
C THR A 164 14.53 10.18 25.19
N ILE A 165 14.43 9.28 26.18
CA ILE A 165 14.99 9.50 27.52
C ILE A 165 16.25 8.66 27.68
N LYS A 166 17.36 9.29 28.09
CA LYS A 166 18.62 8.59 28.37
C LYS A 166 18.64 8.13 29.82
N GLU A 167 18.79 6.82 30.02
CA GLU A 167 19.07 6.23 31.34
C GLU A 167 20.55 6.38 31.67
N SER A 168 21.43 6.24 30.66
CA SER A 168 22.87 6.43 30.80
C SER A 168 23.51 6.82 29.46
N TYR A 169 24.85 6.92 29.43
CA TYR A 169 25.59 7.11 28.19
C TYR A 169 25.40 5.96 27.19
N TYR A 170 25.18 4.74 27.67
CA TYR A 170 25.08 3.53 26.85
C TYR A 170 23.65 3.00 26.69
N VAL A 171 22.67 3.57 27.39
CA VAL A 171 21.28 3.10 27.39
C VAL A 171 20.34 4.27 27.23
N ARG A 172 19.42 4.17 26.27
CA ARG A 172 18.32 5.11 26.09
C ARG A 172 17.03 4.38 25.78
N TYR A 173 15.91 5.03 26.03
CA TYR A 173 14.58 4.55 25.69
C TYR A 173 13.93 5.53 24.72
N LYS A 174 13.39 5.02 23.62
CA LYS A 174 12.52 5.77 22.72
C LYS A 174 11.08 5.44 23.04
N TYR A 175 10.26 6.46 23.13
CA TYR A 175 8.83 6.35 23.40
C TYR A 175 8.06 6.69 22.15
N TYR A 176 7.08 5.85 21.85
CA TYR A 176 6.14 6.06 20.77
C TYR A 176 4.73 5.93 21.33
N GLY A 177 3.79 6.73 20.88
CA GLY A 177 2.41 6.62 21.34
C GLY A 177 1.37 6.96 20.29
N THR A 178 0.21 6.36 20.47
CA THR A 178 -0.97 6.57 19.65
C THR A 178 -1.88 7.55 20.40
N ALA A 179 -2.28 8.62 19.74
CA ALA A 179 -3.11 9.68 20.32
C ALA A 179 -4.49 9.14 20.76
N THR A 180 -5.24 9.98 21.49
CA THR A 180 -6.52 9.57 22.07
C THR A 180 -7.72 9.74 21.13
N GLU A 181 -7.58 10.49 20.03
CA GLU A 181 -8.67 10.71 19.06
C GLU A 181 -8.13 10.72 17.64
N TYR A 182 -8.82 9.99 16.77
CA TYR A 182 -8.58 9.96 15.33
C TYR A 182 -9.91 10.02 14.58
N THR A 183 -9.86 10.47 13.32
CA THR A 183 -11.01 10.37 12.40
C THR A 183 -10.59 9.54 11.21
N GLY A 184 -11.46 8.68 10.72
CA GLY A 184 -11.10 7.78 9.62
C GLY A 184 -12.21 6.80 9.29
N THR A 185 -11.88 5.88 8.40
CA THR A 185 -12.80 4.84 7.95
C THR A 185 -12.33 3.47 8.44
N VAL A 186 -13.27 2.61 8.86
CA VAL A 186 -13.03 1.19 9.13
C VAL A 186 -13.74 0.37 8.07
N PHE A 187 -13.06 -0.65 7.54
CA PHE A 187 -13.69 -1.70 6.74
C PHE A 187 -13.80 -2.98 7.58
N THR A 188 -15.02 -3.42 7.86
CA THR A 188 -15.29 -4.57 8.75
C THR A 188 -16.58 -5.28 8.36
N ALA A 189 -16.76 -6.52 8.80
CA ALA A 189 -18.07 -7.15 8.86
C ALA A 189 -18.86 -6.65 10.09
N LEU A 190 -20.12 -6.27 9.88
CA LEU A 190 -21.11 -5.98 10.92
C LEU A 190 -21.96 -7.22 11.13
N LYS A 191 -21.72 -7.92 12.23
CA LYS A 191 -22.40 -9.17 12.57
C LYS A 191 -22.38 -9.42 14.07
N ASP A 192 -23.33 -10.21 14.54
CA ASP A 192 -23.39 -10.67 15.93
C ASP A 192 -23.39 -9.51 16.94
N LYS A 193 -24.04 -8.38 16.57
CA LYS A 193 -24.10 -7.15 17.37
C LYS A 193 -22.74 -6.50 17.64
N THR A 194 -21.74 -6.79 16.81
CA THR A 194 -20.38 -6.24 16.94
C THR A 194 -19.70 -6.12 15.57
N ILE A 195 -18.42 -5.78 15.60
CA ILE A 195 -17.52 -5.75 14.43
C ILE A 195 -16.51 -6.89 14.50
N GLU A 196 -15.83 -7.17 13.39
CA GLU A 196 -14.79 -8.19 13.32
C GLU A 196 -13.56 -7.78 14.16
N ASP A 197 -12.87 -8.77 14.76
CA ASP A 197 -11.62 -8.52 15.48
C ASP A 197 -10.52 -8.14 14.48
N GLY A 198 -9.64 -7.20 14.83
CA GLY A 198 -8.55 -6.75 13.95
C GLY A 198 -9.02 -6.02 12.69
N SER A 199 -10.08 -5.22 12.81
CA SER A 199 -10.57 -4.42 11.70
C SER A 199 -9.64 -3.25 11.42
N SER A 200 -9.13 -3.14 10.19
CA SER A 200 -8.16 -2.09 9.84
C SER A 200 -8.79 -0.69 9.85
N PHE A 201 -8.14 0.24 10.54
CA PHE A 201 -8.48 1.66 10.55
C PHE A 201 -7.66 2.44 9.52
N TYR A 202 -8.34 3.21 8.68
CA TYR A 202 -7.74 4.09 7.69
C TYR A 202 -7.86 5.54 8.17
N GLU A 203 -6.81 5.99 8.86
CA GLU A 203 -6.69 7.34 9.42
C GLU A 203 -6.82 8.41 8.34
N ASP A 204 -7.53 9.49 8.66
CA ASP A 204 -7.78 10.67 7.84
C ASP A 204 -8.31 10.37 6.43
N SER A 205 -8.85 9.17 6.23
CA SER A 205 -9.32 8.68 4.93
C SER A 205 -10.84 8.55 4.93
N LYS A 206 -11.49 9.15 3.94
CA LYS A 206 -12.93 8.99 3.71
C LYS A 206 -13.24 7.68 3.01
N ILE A 207 -14.49 7.24 3.05
CA ILE A 207 -14.93 5.98 2.41
C ILE A 207 -14.48 5.87 0.94
N PRO A 208 -14.65 6.89 0.07
CA PRO A 208 -14.22 6.77 -1.32
C PRO A 208 -12.71 6.58 -1.49
N GLU A 209 -11.90 7.22 -0.65
CA GLU A 209 -10.43 7.12 -0.69
C GLU A 209 -9.97 5.74 -0.23
N VAL A 210 -10.61 5.17 0.78
CA VAL A 210 -10.34 3.80 1.23
C VAL A 210 -10.75 2.78 0.17
N ILE A 211 -11.90 2.99 -0.48
CA ILE A 211 -12.33 2.12 -1.60
C ILE A 211 -11.29 2.17 -2.71
N ASP A 212 -10.87 3.36 -3.16
CA ASP A 212 -9.86 3.49 -4.22
C ASP A 212 -8.54 2.81 -3.84
N ARG A 213 -8.07 3.00 -2.61
CA ARG A 213 -6.88 2.34 -2.08
C ARG A 213 -7.00 0.81 -2.11
N LEU A 214 -8.15 0.27 -1.71
CA LEU A 214 -8.41 -1.17 -1.65
C LEU A 214 -8.67 -1.79 -3.02
N GLU A 215 -9.25 -1.02 -3.95
CA GLU A 215 -9.58 -1.48 -5.29
C GLU A 215 -8.45 -1.29 -6.30
N SER A 216 -7.41 -0.52 -5.96
CA SER A 216 -6.30 -0.14 -6.85
C SER A 216 -5.74 -1.32 -7.67
N GLY A 217 -6.14 -1.35 -8.95
CA GLY A 217 -5.95 -2.47 -9.85
C GLY A 217 -4.71 -2.34 -10.73
N ILE A 218 -3.50 -2.48 -10.16
CA ILE A 218 -2.22 -2.38 -10.89
C ILE A 218 -2.14 -3.34 -12.10
N TRP A 219 -2.86 -4.46 -12.07
CA TRP A 219 -2.81 -5.50 -13.11
C TRP A 219 -3.25 -5.02 -14.50
N ASN A 220 -4.25 -4.14 -14.61
CA ASN A 220 -4.67 -3.60 -15.91
C ASN A 220 -3.55 -2.75 -16.53
N VAL A 221 -2.86 -1.94 -15.72
CA VAL A 221 -1.74 -1.10 -16.19
C VAL A 221 -0.56 -1.97 -16.62
N VAL A 222 -0.18 -2.97 -15.82
CA VAL A 222 0.90 -3.90 -16.14
C VAL A 222 0.61 -4.67 -17.43
N PHE A 223 -0.64 -5.10 -17.62
CA PHE A 223 -1.07 -5.76 -18.85
C PHE A 223 -0.83 -4.87 -20.06
N TRP A 224 -1.28 -3.61 -20.05
CA TRP A 224 -1.12 -2.72 -21.20
C TRP A 224 0.35 -2.40 -21.51
N ILE A 225 1.20 -2.25 -20.50
CA ILE A 225 2.65 -2.07 -20.70
C ILE A 225 3.24 -3.26 -21.45
N PHE A 226 2.96 -4.47 -20.97
CA PHE A 226 3.42 -5.70 -21.63
C PHE A 226 2.83 -5.85 -23.05
N TRP A 227 1.54 -5.55 -23.22
CA TRP A 227 0.82 -5.70 -24.47
C TRP A 227 1.33 -4.76 -25.57
N ILE A 228 1.67 -3.52 -25.20
CA ILE A 228 2.26 -2.54 -26.12
C ILE A 228 3.65 -3.02 -26.58
N LEU A 229 4.48 -3.53 -25.66
CA LEU A 229 5.79 -4.09 -26.01
C LEU A 229 5.64 -5.29 -26.96
N LEU A 230 4.74 -6.22 -26.64
CA LEU A 230 4.44 -7.38 -27.48
C LEU A 230 3.97 -6.96 -28.89
N THR A 231 3.13 -5.94 -28.97
CA THR A 231 2.65 -5.39 -30.25
C THR A 231 3.81 -4.77 -31.03
N GLY A 232 4.71 -4.04 -30.37
CA GLY A 232 5.93 -3.49 -30.98
C GLY A 232 6.83 -4.59 -31.55
N PHE A 233 7.03 -5.69 -30.81
CA PHE A 233 7.78 -6.85 -31.29
C PHE A 233 7.10 -7.54 -32.48
N ALA A 234 5.77 -7.66 -32.47
CA ALA A 234 5.03 -8.25 -33.59
C ALA A 234 5.17 -7.42 -34.87
N VAL A 235 5.09 -6.08 -34.76
CA VAL A 235 5.29 -5.15 -35.87
C VAL A 235 6.74 -5.19 -36.36
N PHE A 236 7.73 -5.17 -35.46
CA PHE A 236 9.14 -5.26 -35.83
C PHE A 236 9.48 -6.61 -36.49
N GLY A 237 8.97 -7.72 -35.94
CA GLY A 237 9.12 -9.04 -36.53
C GLY A 237 8.50 -9.14 -37.92
N PHE A 238 7.36 -8.47 -38.14
CA PHE A 238 6.74 -8.37 -39.47
C PHE A 238 7.61 -7.59 -40.48
N TYR A 239 8.33 -6.54 -40.03
CA TYR A 239 9.26 -5.80 -40.88
C TYR A 239 10.57 -6.57 -41.16
N TYR A 240 11.05 -7.39 -40.22
CA TYR A 240 12.34 -8.09 -40.32
C TYR A 240 12.28 -9.44 -41.04
N LEU A 241 11.11 -10.10 -41.02
CA LEU A 241 10.85 -11.22 -41.90
C LEU A 241 10.68 -10.65 -43.31
N ASP A 242 11.72 -10.78 -44.14
CA ASP A 242 11.72 -10.30 -45.53
C ASP A 242 10.56 -10.97 -46.26
N ASN A 243 9.52 -10.18 -46.52
CA ASN A 243 8.19 -10.67 -46.83
C ASN A 243 8.01 -10.71 -48.36
N GLU A 244 8.62 -11.70 -49.03
CA GLU A 244 8.50 -11.94 -50.49
C GLU A 244 7.05 -12.25 -50.97
N TRP A 245 6.16 -12.75 -50.11
CA TRP A 245 4.71 -12.96 -50.36
C TRP A 245 3.85 -11.74 -50.73
N LEU A 246 4.38 -10.50 -50.74
CA LEU A 246 3.66 -9.30 -51.19
C LEU A 246 4.08 -8.80 -52.58
N GLU A 247 4.91 -9.54 -53.30
CA GLU A 247 5.21 -9.33 -54.73
C GLU A 247 4.06 -9.75 -55.66
#